data_AF-A0A961L789-F1
#
_entry.id   AF-A0A961L789-F1
#
_cell.length_a   1.000
_cell.length_b   1.000
_cell.length_c   1.000
_cell.angle_alpha   90.00
_cell.angle_beta   90.00
_cell.angle_gamma   90.00
#
_symmetry.space_group_name_H-M   'P 1'
#
loop_
_entity.id
_entity.type
_entity.pdbx_description
1 polymer ?
#
loop_
_entity_poly.entity_id
_entity_poly.type
_entity_poly.pdbx_seq_one_letter_code
_entity_poly.pdbx_strand_id
1 'polypeptide(L)'
;HGDQMAASVHQDLLDLGPMTQPERRIAIVFAVVAALWVLRLPATNALASMGFPQFQSYGGQNDMMIAMFGAVLVFLVPAGGGQHRALMTWDEAERLPWGVLLLFGGGIALGNAMRATGLSDWIGQQLHVLAIFPPLVIVAILVALVIFLTEVTSNVATMTTLAPIIGSLATAVGAAPEAL
;
A
#
# COMPACT_ATOMS: atom_id res chain seq x y z
N HIS A 1 29.78 19.92 2.98
CA HIS A 1 29.10 18.61 2.94
C HIS A 1 27.95 18.61 1.92
N GLY A 2 27.10 19.65 1.84
CA GLY A 2 26.08 19.78 0.79
C GLY A 2 26.63 19.84 -0.65
N ASP A 3 27.72 20.58 -0.87
CA ASP A 3 28.29 20.73 -2.23
C ASP A 3 28.91 19.43 -2.80
N GLN A 4 29.39 18.53 -1.92
CA GLN A 4 29.91 17.22 -2.32
C GLN A 4 28.77 16.24 -2.72
N MET A 5 27.62 16.31 -2.04
CA MET A 5 26.43 15.54 -2.42
C MET A 5 25.80 16.06 -3.71
N ALA A 6 25.77 17.38 -3.92
CA ALA A 6 25.28 17.96 -5.17
C ALA A 6 26.17 17.57 -6.36
N ALA A 7 27.49 17.54 -6.16
CA ALA A 7 28.45 17.10 -7.17
C ALA A 7 28.32 15.60 -7.49
N SER A 8 28.12 14.74 -6.49
CA SER A 8 27.92 13.31 -6.72
C SER A 8 26.61 13.02 -7.45
N VAL A 9 25.52 13.69 -7.09
CA VAL A 9 24.23 13.57 -7.79
C VAL A 9 24.36 14.05 -9.23
N HIS A 10 25.10 15.14 -9.49
CA HIS A 10 25.29 15.62 -10.85
C HIS A 10 26.14 14.64 -11.70
N GLN A 11 27.14 14.00 -11.09
CA GLN A 11 27.89 12.91 -11.74
C GLN A 11 27.02 11.69 -12.01
N ASP A 12 26.23 11.25 -11.03
CA ASP A 12 25.30 10.12 -11.21
C ASP A 12 24.25 10.42 -12.30
N LEU A 13 23.77 11.67 -12.40
CA LEU A 13 22.85 12.11 -13.46
C LEU A 13 23.48 12.12 -14.85
N LEU A 14 24.77 12.44 -14.96
CA LEU A 14 25.51 12.40 -16.21
C LEU A 14 25.86 10.97 -16.62
N ASP A 15 26.13 10.09 -15.65
CA ASP A 15 26.47 8.68 -15.86
C ASP A 15 25.26 7.80 -16.27
N LEU A 16 24.02 8.24 -16.00
CA LEU A 16 22.79 7.56 -16.42
C LEU A 16 22.61 7.50 -17.95
N GLY A 17 23.20 8.43 -18.69
CA GLY A 17 23.07 8.47 -20.15
C GLY A 17 21.63 8.69 -20.65
N PRO A 18 21.37 8.56 -21.97
CA PRO A 18 20.03 8.71 -22.52
C PRO A 18 19.12 7.53 -22.11
N MET A 19 17.87 7.84 -21.76
CA MET A 19 16.85 6.87 -21.36
C MET A 19 16.78 5.68 -22.33
N THR A 20 16.93 4.47 -21.80
CA THR A 20 16.90 3.26 -22.62
C THR A 20 15.49 2.96 -23.13
N GLN A 21 15.38 2.19 -24.22
CA GLN A 21 14.08 1.77 -24.75
C GLN A 21 13.22 1.02 -23.71
N PRO A 22 13.78 0.10 -22.89
CA PRO A 22 13.06 -0.52 -21.78
C PRO A 22 12.57 0.49 -20.73
N GLU A 23 13.44 1.41 -20.29
CA GLU A 23 13.11 2.45 -19.30
C GLU A 23 11.94 3.34 -19.76
N ARG A 24 11.96 3.76 -21.03
CA ARG A 24 10.85 4.55 -21.58
C ARG A 24 9.54 3.78 -21.59
N ARG A 25 9.59 2.48 -21.92
CA ARG A 25 8.39 1.62 -21.98
C ARG A 25 7.82 1.34 -20.60
N ILE A 26 8.67 1.07 -19.59
CA ILE A 26 8.18 0.91 -18.20
C ILE A 26 7.62 2.23 -17.66
N ALA A 27 8.23 3.37 -18.00
CA ALA A 27 7.68 4.68 -17.63
C ALA A 27 6.29 4.93 -18.24
N ILE A 28 6.07 4.50 -19.49
CA ILE A 28 4.75 4.56 -20.13
C ILE A 28 3.75 3.66 -19.40
N VAL A 29 4.11 2.41 -19.10
CA VAL A 29 3.22 1.49 -18.36
C VAL A 29 2.87 2.07 -16.98
N PHE A 30 3.86 2.60 -16.27
CA PHE A 30 3.66 3.26 -14.99
C PHE A 30 2.72 4.47 -15.11
N ALA A 31 2.92 5.33 -16.11
CA ALA A 31 2.06 6.48 -16.35
C ALA A 31 0.61 6.07 -16.67
N VAL A 32 0.42 4.99 -17.44
CA VAL A 32 -0.91 4.43 -17.72
C VAL A 32 -1.58 3.96 -16.42
N VAL A 33 -0.87 3.18 -15.59
CA VAL A 33 -1.41 2.69 -14.31
C VAL A 33 -1.74 3.85 -13.37
N ALA A 34 -0.86 4.84 -13.25
CA ALA A 34 -1.09 6.04 -12.44
C ALA A 34 -2.29 6.85 -12.95
N ALA A 35 -2.42 7.02 -14.27
CA ALA A 35 -3.57 7.68 -14.87
C ALA A 35 -4.87 6.91 -14.59
N LEU A 36 -4.86 5.57 -14.65
CA LEU A 36 -6.01 4.74 -14.31
C LEU A 36 -6.44 4.92 -12.85
N TRP A 37 -5.50 5.04 -11.91
CA TRP A 37 -5.83 5.34 -10.51
C TRP A 37 -6.42 6.73 -10.32
N VAL A 38 -5.81 7.76 -10.91
CA VAL A 38 -6.30 9.15 -10.77
C VAL A 38 -7.66 9.33 -11.46
N LEU A 39 -7.83 8.73 -12.63
CA LEU A 39 -9.05 8.81 -13.42
C LEU A 39 -10.09 7.75 -13.04
N ARG A 40 -9.83 6.93 -12.03
CA ARG A 40 -10.73 5.88 -11.54
C ARG A 40 -12.18 6.36 -11.41
N LEU A 41 -12.41 7.41 -10.61
CA LEU A 41 -13.74 7.92 -10.31
C LEU A 41 -14.46 8.48 -11.56
N PRO A 42 -13.86 9.38 -12.36
CA PRO A 42 -14.52 9.84 -13.58
C PRO A 42 -14.70 8.72 -14.60
N ALA A 43 -13.77 7.77 -14.71
CA ALA A 43 -13.86 6.65 -15.65
C ALA A 43 -15.00 5.68 -15.30
N THR A 44 -15.13 5.29 -14.03
CA THR A 44 -16.24 4.41 -13.60
C THR A 44 -17.58 5.11 -13.72
N ASN A 45 -17.65 6.41 -13.44
CA ASN A 45 -18.86 7.21 -13.63
C ASN A 45 -19.26 7.33 -15.11
N ALA A 46 -18.28 7.54 -16.00
CA ALA A 46 -18.52 7.55 -17.43
C ALA A 46 -19.00 6.17 -17.93
N LEU A 47 -18.37 5.08 -17.52
CA LEU A 47 -18.80 3.73 -17.87
C LEU A 47 -20.21 3.40 -17.36
N ALA A 48 -20.57 3.86 -16.16
CA ALA A 48 -21.92 3.73 -15.64
C ALA A 48 -22.94 4.47 -16.52
N SER A 49 -22.62 5.69 -16.95
CA SER A 49 -23.47 6.46 -17.87
C SER A 49 -23.60 5.84 -19.27
N MET A 50 -22.64 5.00 -19.67
CA MET A 50 -22.65 4.23 -20.93
C MET A 50 -23.37 2.87 -20.81
N GLY A 51 -23.96 2.55 -19.65
CA GLY A 51 -24.72 1.32 -19.44
C GLY A 51 -23.97 0.18 -18.75
N PHE A 52 -22.79 0.43 -18.18
CA PHE A 52 -22.03 -0.54 -17.39
C PHE A 52 -21.93 -0.14 -15.90
N PRO A 53 -23.06 -0.05 -15.18
CA PRO A 53 -23.09 0.42 -13.79
C PRO A 53 -22.34 -0.50 -12.82
N GLN A 54 -22.11 -1.76 -13.19
CA GLN A 54 -21.35 -2.71 -12.35
C GLN A 54 -19.94 -2.18 -11.99
N PHE A 55 -19.29 -1.42 -12.88
CA PHE A 55 -17.96 -0.86 -12.61
C PHE A 55 -17.95 0.24 -11.53
N GLN A 56 -19.09 0.86 -11.23
CA GLN A 56 -19.22 1.77 -10.09
C GLN A 56 -19.30 1.03 -8.75
N SER A 57 -19.97 -0.14 -8.70
CA SER A 57 -20.12 -0.93 -7.47
C SER A 57 -18.82 -1.58 -6.99
N TYR A 58 -17.83 -1.72 -7.86
CA TYR A 58 -16.54 -2.35 -7.56
C TYR A 58 -15.50 -1.41 -6.94
N GLY A 59 -15.91 -0.34 -6.24
CA GLY A 59 -15.06 0.77 -5.79
C GLY A 59 -13.65 0.41 -5.30
N GLY A 60 -13.51 -0.55 -4.38
CA GLY A 60 -12.20 -1.04 -3.89
C GLY A 60 -11.61 -2.24 -4.66
N GLN A 61 -12.40 -2.93 -5.48
CA GLN A 61 -11.91 -4.00 -6.37
C GLN A 61 -11.25 -3.40 -7.62
N ASN A 62 -11.67 -2.21 -8.05
CA ASN A 62 -11.10 -1.51 -9.18
C ASN A 62 -9.60 -1.21 -8.99
N ASP A 63 -9.15 -0.87 -7.78
CA ASP A 63 -7.73 -0.63 -7.51
C ASP A 63 -6.89 -1.90 -7.68
N MET A 64 -7.40 -3.04 -7.19
CA MET A 64 -6.77 -4.36 -7.40
C MET A 64 -6.75 -4.74 -8.88
N MET A 65 -7.82 -4.46 -9.63
CA MET A 65 -7.89 -4.72 -11.06
C MET A 65 -6.87 -3.87 -11.84
N ILE A 66 -6.72 -2.59 -11.51
CA ILE A 66 -5.74 -1.68 -12.14
C ILE A 66 -4.31 -2.17 -11.84
N ALA A 67 -4.02 -2.54 -10.58
CA ALA A 67 -2.72 -3.09 -10.20
C ALA A 67 -2.40 -4.39 -10.94
N MET A 68 -3.36 -5.32 -11.01
CA MET A 68 -3.19 -6.60 -11.72
C MET A 68 -3.01 -6.39 -13.23
N PHE A 69 -3.77 -5.47 -13.81
CA PHE A 69 -3.60 -5.08 -15.21
C PHE A 69 -2.19 -4.53 -15.49
N GLY A 70 -1.69 -3.64 -14.62
CA GLY A 70 -0.32 -3.15 -14.68
C GLY A 70 0.71 -4.26 -14.58
N ALA A 71 0.57 -5.18 -13.61
CA ALA A 71 1.47 -6.31 -13.46
C ALA A 71 1.53 -7.18 -14.73
N VAL A 72 0.36 -7.57 -15.28
CA VAL A 72 0.28 -8.35 -16.52
C VAL A 72 0.87 -7.59 -17.71
N LEU A 73 0.62 -6.28 -17.82
CA LEU A 73 1.20 -5.46 -18.90
C LEU A 73 2.73 -5.50 -18.92
N VAL A 74 3.38 -5.47 -17.75
CA VAL A 74 4.85 -5.50 -17.68
C VAL A 74 5.41 -6.85 -18.18
N PHE A 75 4.68 -7.96 -18.00
CA PHE A 75 5.05 -9.26 -18.57
C PHE A 75 4.75 -9.40 -20.07
N LEU A 76 3.76 -8.65 -20.59
CA LEU A 76 3.36 -8.72 -22.00
C LEU A 76 4.16 -7.76 -22.90
N VAL A 77 4.51 -6.58 -22.39
CA VAL A 77 5.20 -5.55 -23.19
C VAL A 77 6.67 -5.95 -23.37
N PRO A 78 7.17 -6.07 -24.61
CA PRO A 78 8.57 -6.38 -24.85
C PRO A 78 9.46 -5.19 -24.43
N ALA A 79 10.62 -5.49 -23.85
CA ALA A 79 11.60 -4.48 -23.42
C ALA A 79 12.12 -3.64 -24.59
N GLY A 80 12.20 -4.21 -25.79
CA GLY A 80 12.69 -3.53 -26.98
C GLY A 80 14.20 -3.32 -26.97
N GLY A 81 14.73 -2.55 -27.92
CA GLY A 81 16.18 -2.30 -28.02
C GLY A 81 17.02 -3.52 -28.42
N GLY A 82 16.45 -4.44 -29.22
CA GLY A 82 17.15 -5.66 -29.67
C GLY A 82 17.07 -6.85 -28.71
N GLN A 83 16.51 -6.65 -27.50
CA GLN A 83 16.31 -7.70 -26.52
C GLN A 83 14.98 -8.43 -26.76
N HIS A 84 15.01 -9.76 -26.91
CA HIS A 84 13.82 -10.62 -26.98
C HIS A 84 13.34 -11.02 -25.58
N ARG A 85 13.10 -10.03 -24.71
CA ARG A 85 12.54 -10.24 -23.36
C ARG A 85 11.40 -9.26 -23.08
N ALA A 86 10.51 -9.63 -22.16
CA ALA A 86 9.50 -8.73 -21.60
C ALA A 86 10.15 -7.65 -20.72
N LEU A 87 9.39 -6.62 -20.34
CA LEU A 87 9.87 -5.61 -19.38
C LEU A 87 10.19 -6.21 -18.02
N MET A 88 9.49 -7.26 -17.63
CA MET A 88 9.78 -8.05 -16.42
C MET A 88 9.81 -9.52 -16.76
N THR A 89 10.87 -10.18 -16.31
CA THR A 89 11.05 -11.63 -16.39
C THR A 89 10.58 -12.28 -15.10
N TRP A 90 10.30 -13.58 -15.17
CA TRP A 90 9.90 -14.34 -13.98
C TRP A 90 11.01 -14.34 -12.91
N ASP A 91 12.28 -14.47 -13.32
CA ASP A 91 13.44 -14.41 -12.42
C ASP A 91 13.55 -13.06 -11.68
N GLU A 92 13.14 -11.96 -12.31
CA GLU A 92 13.07 -10.64 -11.66
C GLU A 92 11.88 -10.55 -10.69
N ALA A 93 10.76 -11.22 -11.00
CA ALA A 93 9.57 -11.26 -10.15
C ALA A 93 9.75 -12.12 -8.89
N GLU A 94 10.55 -13.18 -8.95
CA GLU A 94 10.88 -13.99 -7.77
C GLU A 94 11.68 -13.20 -6.72
N ARG A 95 12.40 -12.15 -7.14
CA ARG A 95 13.15 -11.25 -6.25
C ARG A 95 12.27 -10.26 -5.50
N LEU A 96 10.98 -10.18 -5.83
CA LEU A 96 10.02 -9.35 -5.09
C LEU A 96 9.91 -9.85 -3.65
N PRO A 97 9.69 -8.95 -2.68
CA PRO A 97 9.61 -9.32 -1.26
C PRO A 97 8.27 -9.99 -0.93
N TRP A 98 8.03 -11.21 -1.41
CA TRP A 98 6.81 -11.99 -1.18
C TRP A 98 6.48 -12.17 0.30
N GLY A 99 7.50 -12.22 1.16
CA GLY A 99 7.32 -12.25 2.61
C GLY A 99 6.52 -11.06 3.16
N VAL A 100 6.66 -9.86 2.57
CA VAL A 100 5.89 -8.67 2.98
C VAL A 100 4.42 -8.82 2.60
N LEU A 101 4.12 -9.37 1.43
CA LEU A 101 2.74 -9.65 0.99
C LEU A 101 2.07 -10.70 1.89
N LEU A 102 2.79 -11.77 2.24
CA LEU A 102 2.33 -12.79 3.18
C LEU A 102 2.10 -12.22 4.58
N LEU A 103 2.97 -11.32 5.03
CA LEU A 103 2.85 -10.64 6.32
C LEU A 103 1.57 -9.77 6.38
N PHE A 104 1.29 -8.99 5.34
CA PHE A 104 0.05 -8.21 5.25
C PHE A 104 -1.20 -9.11 5.19
N GLY A 105 -1.16 -10.16 4.37
CA GLY A 105 -2.26 -11.13 4.28
C GLY A 105 -2.54 -11.83 5.61
N GLY A 106 -1.48 -12.21 6.34
CA GLY A 106 -1.57 -12.77 7.69
C GLY A 106 -2.17 -11.78 8.70
N GLY A 107 -1.78 -10.50 8.65
CA GLY A 107 -2.34 -9.45 9.50
C GLY A 107 -3.83 -9.22 9.27
N ILE A 108 -4.27 -9.20 8.00
CA ILE A 108 -5.69 -9.09 7.63
C ILE A 108 -6.45 -10.34 8.10
N ALA A 109 -5.90 -11.53 7.88
CA ALA A 109 -6.52 -12.79 8.32
C ALA A 109 -6.67 -12.84 9.84
N LEU A 110 -5.65 -12.44 10.60
CA LEU A 110 -5.71 -12.33 12.06
C LEU A 110 -6.76 -11.31 12.50
N GLY A 111 -6.78 -10.12 11.91
CA GLY A 111 -7.79 -9.09 12.20
C GLY A 111 -9.21 -9.59 11.97
N ASN A 112 -9.45 -10.32 10.87
CA ASN A 112 -10.73 -10.95 10.57
C ASN A 112 -11.07 -12.06 11.58
N ALA A 113 -10.10 -12.89 11.98
CA ALA A 113 -10.30 -13.94 12.97
C ALA A 113 -10.66 -13.36 14.35
N MET A 114 -10.00 -12.26 14.77
CA MET A 114 -10.33 -11.60 16.04
C MET A 114 -11.75 -11.01 16.03
N ARG A 115 -12.18 -10.43 14.90
CA ARG A 115 -13.56 -9.97 14.71
C ARG A 115 -14.56 -11.13 14.71
N ALA A 116 -14.28 -12.20 13.96
CA ALA A 116 -15.18 -13.35 13.84
C ALA A 116 -15.34 -14.15 15.14
N THR A 117 -14.31 -14.19 15.97
CA THR A 117 -14.32 -14.88 17.27
C THR A 117 -14.91 -14.03 18.41
N GLY A 118 -15.18 -12.74 18.18
CA GLY A 118 -15.58 -11.79 19.23
C GLY A 118 -14.44 -11.42 20.19
N LEU A 119 -13.19 -11.84 19.90
CA LEU A 119 -12.03 -11.49 20.72
C LEU A 119 -11.79 -9.98 20.73
N SER A 120 -12.00 -9.30 19.59
CA SER A 120 -11.90 -7.84 19.51
C SER A 120 -12.86 -7.15 20.49
N ASP A 121 -14.10 -7.64 20.58
CA ASP A 121 -15.11 -7.06 21.46
C ASP A 121 -14.78 -7.33 22.94
N TRP A 122 -14.31 -8.55 23.24
CA TRP A 122 -13.86 -8.90 24.59
C TRP A 122 -12.69 -8.03 25.05
N ILE A 123 -11.68 -7.80 24.20
CA ILE A 123 -10.56 -6.88 24.47
C ILE A 123 -11.10 -5.46 24.68
N GLY A 124 -12.01 -5.00 23.83
CA GLY A 124 -12.62 -3.67 23.95
C GLY A 124 -13.32 -3.46 25.30
N GLN A 125 -14.03 -4.47 25.80
CA GLN A 125 -14.64 -4.42 27.13
C GLN A 125 -13.63 -4.33 28.28
N GLN A 126 -12.47 -5.00 28.17
CA GLN A 126 -11.41 -4.86 29.18
C GLN A 126 -10.78 -3.47 29.17
N LEU A 127 -10.71 -2.84 28.00
CA LEU A 127 -10.14 -1.50 27.81
C LEU A 127 -11.12 -0.37 28.15
N HIS A 128 -12.37 -0.68 28.53
CA HIS A 128 -13.37 0.31 28.91
C HIS A 128 -12.94 1.19 30.11
N VAL A 129 -11.98 0.72 30.92
CA VAL A 129 -11.38 1.52 32.00
C VAL A 129 -10.58 2.72 31.47
N LEU A 130 -10.09 2.66 30.22
CA LEU A 130 -9.42 3.79 29.57
C LEU A 130 -10.42 4.86 29.11
N ALA A 131 -11.72 4.54 28.97
CA ALA A 131 -12.74 5.51 28.59
C ALA A 131 -12.98 6.61 29.65
N ILE A 132 -12.37 6.48 30.83
CA ILE A 132 -12.35 7.50 31.88
C ILE A 132 -11.44 8.68 31.49
N PHE A 133 -10.45 8.45 30.62
CA PHE A 133 -9.51 9.48 30.17
C PHE A 133 -10.03 10.23 28.93
N PRO A 134 -9.66 11.52 28.76
CA PRO A 134 -9.99 12.26 27.55
C PRO A 134 -9.42 11.58 26.30
N PRO A 135 -10.15 11.53 25.15
CA PRO A 135 -9.68 10.86 23.94
C PRO A 135 -8.29 11.31 23.47
N LEU A 136 -7.98 12.60 23.62
CA LEU A 136 -6.67 13.16 23.27
C LEU A 136 -5.51 12.52 24.03
N VAL A 137 -5.72 12.16 25.30
CA VAL A 137 -4.71 11.51 26.15
C VAL A 137 -4.49 10.06 25.68
N ILE A 138 -5.57 9.37 25.30
CA ILE A 138 -5.48 8.00 24.77
C ILE A 138 -4.70 8.00 23.44
N VAL A 139 -5.02 8.92 22.53
CA VAL A 139 -4.28 9.07 21.27
C VAL A 139 -2.80 9.39 21.53
N ALA A 140 -2.49 10.32 22.44
CA ALA A 140 -1.10 10.67 22.76
C ALA A 140 -0.29 9.47 23.28
N ILE A 141 -0.88 8.65 24.16
CA ILE A 141 -0.25 7.43 24.68
C ILE A 141 -0.02 6.41 23.56
N LEU A 142 -1.02 6.20 22.69
CA LEU A 142 -0.90 5.28 21.56
C LEU A 142 0.18 5.73 20.58
N VAL A 143 0.18 7.00 20.21
CA VAL A 143 1.19 7.58 19.32
C VAL A 143 2.58 7.45 19.93
N ALA A 144 2.75 7.78 21.22
CA ALA A 144 4.03 7.60 21.90
C ALA A 144 4.49 6.13 21.90
N LEU A 145 3.58 5.18 22.21
CA LEU A 145 3.86 3.76 22.18
C LEU A 145 4.31 3.31 20.78
N VAL A 146 3.58 3.70 19.73
CA VAL A 146 3.90 3.35 18.34
C VAL A 146 5.26 3.92 17.95
N ILE A 147 5.56 5.19 18.27
CA ILE A 147 6.84 5.84 17.97
C ILE A 147 8.00 5.09 18.63
N PHE A 148 7.90 4.78 19.93
CA PHE A 148 8.92 4.01 20.63
C PHE A 148 9.08 2.59 20.03
N LEU A 149 7.99 1.93 19.65
CA LEU A 149 8.04 0.60 19.04
C LEU A 149 8.67 0.63 17.64
N THR A 150 8.44 1.69 16.86
CA THR A 150 9.08 1.90 15.55
C THR A 150 10.58 2.21 15.63
N GLU A 151 11.08 2.65 16.78
CA GLU A 151 12.52 2.87 16.97
C GLU A 151 13.27 1.55 17.23
N VAL A 152 12.59 0.58 17.83
CA VAL A 152 13.16 -0.75 18.18
C VAL A 152 12.89 -1.79 17.10
N THR A 153 11.86 -1.59 16.26
CA THR A 153 11.36 -2.57 15.29
C THR A 153 11.23 -1.93 13.90
N SER A 154 11.53 -2.68 12.83
CA SER A 154 11.30 -2.24 11.44
C SER A 154 9.88 -1.66 11.27
N ASN A 155 9.76 -0.49 10.64
CA ASN A 155 8.48 0.20 10.41
C ASN A 155 7.39 -0.71 9.80
N VAL A 156 7.77 -1.65 8.94
CA VAL A 156 6.85 -2.61 8.32
C VAL A 156 6.38 -3.67 9.32
N ALA A 157 7.29 -4.18 10.15
CA ALA A 157 6.96 -5.14 11.20
C ALA A 157 6.05 -4.52 12.27
N THR A 158 6.35 -3.30 12.71
CA THR A 158 5.53 -2.56 13.68
C THR A 158 4.12 -2.34 13.16
N MET A 159 3.97 -1.83 11.92
CA MET A 159 2.66 -1.62 11.31
C MET A 159 1.86 -2.93 11.23
N THR A 160 2.49 -4.03 10.80
CA THR A 160 1.75 -5.29 10.63
C THR A 160 1.29 -5.87 11.97
N THR A 161 2.09 -5.74 13.03
CA THR A 161 1.71 -6.21 14.37
C THR A 161 0.65 -5.34 15.04
N LEU A 162 0.72 -4.01 14.84
CA LEU A 162 -0.13 -3.07 15.56
C LEU A 162 -1.43 -2.73 14.83
N ALA A 163 -1.47 -2.82 13.50
CA ALA A 163 -2.67 -2.48 12.71
C ALA A 163 -3.94 -3.24 13.16
N PRO A 164 -3.90 -4.55 13.46
CA PRO A 164 -5.09 -5.26 13.95
C PRO A 164 -5.53 -4.80 15.35
N ILE A 165 -4.57 -4.40 16.20
CA ILE A 165 -4.80 -3.95 17.59
C ILE A 165 -5.36 -2.53 17.62
N ILE A 166 -4.81 -1.63 16.80
CA ILE A 166 -5.32 -0.26 16.65
C ILE A 166 -6.73 -0.30 16.04
N GLY A 167 -6.94 -1.18 15.05
CA GLY A 167 -8.25 -1.37 14.44
C GLY A 167 -9.33 -1.87 15.41
N SER A 168 -9.00 -2.75 16.37
CA SER A 168 -9.94 -3.18 17.41
C SER A 168 -10.14 -2.12 18.50
N LEU A 169 -9.11 -1.35 18.83
CA LEU A 169 -9.20 -0.25 19.78
C LEU A 169 -10.07 0.90 19.26
N ALA A 170 -9.95 1.24 17.97
CA ALA A 170 -10.78 2.23 17.32
C ALA A 170 -12.28 1.89 17.45
N THR A 171 -12.62 0.62 17.16
CA THR A 171 -14.00 0.13 17.33
C THR A 171 -14.48 0.18 18.78
N ALA A 172 -13.59 -0.03 19.76
CA ALA A 172 -13.94 -0.01 21.18
C ALA A 172 -14.17 1.41 21.74
N VAL A 173 -13.45 2.42 21.23
CA VAL A 173 -13.57 3.82 21.67
C VAL A 173 -14.65 4.57 20.87
N GLY A 174 -15.27 3.93 19.89
CA GLY A 174 -16.30 4.54 19.03
C GLY A 174 -15.73 5.56 18.04
N ALA A 175 -14.42 5.55 17.81
CA ALA A 175 -13.75 6.36 16.80
C ALA A 175 -13.65 5.58 15.48
N ALA A 176 -13.81 6.27 14.36
CA ALA A 176 -13.60 5.64 13.05
C ALA A 176 -12.13 5.17 12.96
N PRO A 177 -11.85 3.92 12.52
CA PRO A 177 -10.48 3.42 12.36
C PRO A 177 -9.60 4.29 11.47
N GLU A 178 -10.19 4.98 10.49
CA GLU A 178 -9.50 5.96 9.64
C GLU A 178 -9.13 7.30 10.31
N ALA A 179 -9.59 7.56 11.54
CA ALA A 179 -9.33 8.80 12.28
C ALA A 179 -8.23 8.67 13.35
N LEU A 180 -7.66 7.47 13.52
CA LEU A 180 -6.59 7.13 14.46
C LEU A 180 -5.33 6.70 13.70
#